data_AF-A0AAQ4NT34-F1
#
_entry.id   AF-A0AAQ4NT34-F1
#
_cell.length_a   1.000
_cell.length_b   1.000
_cell.length_c   1.000
_cell.angle_alpha   90.00
_cell.angle_beta   90.00
_cell.angle_gamma   90.00
#
_symmetry.space_group_name_H-M   'P 1'
#
loop_
_entity.id
_entity.type
_entity.pdbx_description
1 polymer ?
#
loop_
_entity_poly.entity_id
_entity_poly.type
_entity_poly.pdbx_seq_one_letter_code
_entity_poly.pdbx_strand_id
1 'polypeptide(L)'
;MHLKVVIFALSFLTASAYPLTPEEATRKANQAHDKTEPIKDDDNIYKTNIDSSDLYGRDDLTKNPVAEEMQRKLNMESERLRIRLRQELAELRERLSPSPAHPSSALASMRERLAPLTQQLQSSLSSNTKDLCGQLSLYLQGLETAEEQAEANPALYQEAFQWVSQTMEHSSAKVAAVIDDFHAKTVEMIDRLKEISGGEQEAAESEQWLEISSRLGQEVGLLRMEAQERTGALKSELAALLGTSRLCKADVTDSMERFCENAALQSQVFDVRMERLFQGLEEESEVQGAYGLSPVSSSSLQGDFTVKLSALIQDIMHSVQ
;
A
#
# COMPACT_ATOMS: atom_id res chain seq x y z
N MET A 1 37.96 30.19 1.36
CA MET A 1 38.94 30.11 2.47
C MET A 1 38.48 29.02 3.43
N HIS A 2 39.24 28.04 3.90
CA HIS A 2 40.53 27.48 3.56
C HIS A 2 40.49 26.07 4.18
N LEU A 3 40.86 25.08 3.38
CA LEU A 3 41.22 23.74 3.85
C LEU A 3 42.42 23.88 4.81
N LYS A 4 42.40 23.25 5.99
CA LYS A 4 43.61 22.99 6.77
C LYS A 4 43.58 21.57 7.34
N VAL A 5 44.33 20.73 6.62
CA VAL A 5 45.04 19.53 7.06
C VAL A 5 45.91 19.86 8.30
N VAL A 6 46.15 18.89 9.19
CA VAL A 6 47.49 18.41 9.59
C VAL A 6 47.40 17.30 10.64
N ILE A 7 48.10 16.22 10.28
CA ILE A 7 48.43 14.98 10.99
C ILE A 7 49.42 15.25 12.12
N PHE A 8 49.39 14.47 13.21
CA PHE A 8 50.61 14.11 13.92
C PHE A 8 50.55 12.68 14.47
N ALA A 9 51.60 11.92 14.18
CA ALA A 9 51.83 10.52 14.53
C ALA A 9 52.91 10.40 15.64
N LEU A 10 53.19 9.15 16.01
CA LEU A 10 54.36 8.63 16.75
C LEU A 10 54.24 8.69 18.30
N SER A 11 54.60 7.68 19.11
CA SER A 11 55.63 6.61 19.01
C SER A 11 55.30 5.50 20.05
N PHE A 12 55.37 4.19 19.77
CA PHE A 12 56.51 3.25 19.88
C PHE A 12 57.15 3.02 21.27
N LEU A 13 57.16 1.74 21.71
CA LEU A 13 58.19 1.01 22.51
C LEU A 13 57.78 -0.49 22.56
N THR A 14 58.20 -1.38 21.66
CA THR A 14 59.44 -2.21 21.61
C THR A 14 59.71 -3.19 22.78
N ALA A 15 59.59 -4.49 22.43
CA ALA A 15 60.52 -5.62 22.67
C ALA A 15 60.89 -6.11 24.09
N SER A 16 60.68 -7.42 24.33
CA SER A 16 61.77 -8.39 24.54
C SER A 16 61.25 -9.84 24.54
N ALA A 17 62.15 -10.78 24.29
CA ALA A 17 61.91 -12.19 24.01
C ALA A 17 62.76 -13.09 24.93
N TYR A 18 62.43 -14.39 24.92
CA TYR A 18 63.24 -15.57 25.32
C TYR A 18 63.22 -16.02 26.82
N PRO A 19 63.50 -17.32 27.11
CA PRO A 19 62.59 -18.27 27.78
C PRO A 19 63.30 -19.03 28.93
N LEU A 20 62.68 -20.06 29.50
CA LEU A 20 63.37 -21.03 30.36
C LEU A 20 62.90 -22.46 30.08
N THR A 21 63.83 -23.29 29.59
CA THR A 21 63.88 -24.77 29.67
C THR A 21 64.72 -25.15 30.91
N PRO A 22 64.64 -26.38 31.48
CA PRO A 22 65.45 -27.50 30.93
C PRO A 22 64.88 -28.94 31.12
N GLU A 23 65.40 -29.85 30.27
CA GLU A 23 65.75 -31.28 30.51
C GLU A 23 64.67 -32.28 30.98
N GLU A 24 64.64 -33.56 30.57
CA GLU A 24 65.68 -34.41 29.99
C GLU A 24 65.08 -35.61 29.23
N ALA A 25 65.87 -36.15 28.30
CA ALA A 25 65.54 -37.26 27.43
C ALA A 25 65.64 -38.63 28.13
N THR A 26 64.86 -39.60 27.67
CA THR A 26 65.40 -40.94 27.37
C THR A 26 64.60 -41.62 26.25
N ARG A 27 65.25 -41.76 25.10
CA ARG A 27 64.88 -42.71 24.03
C ARG A 27 65.28 -44.12 24.47
N LYS A 28 64.35 -45.08 24.41
CA LYS A 28 64.67 -46.46 24.05
C LYS A 28 63.70 -46.93 22.98
N ALA A 29 64.30 -47.20 21.81
CA ALA A 29 63.68 -47.87 20.68
C ALA A 29 63.10 -49.23 21.12
N ASN A 30 61.99 -49.64 20.51
CA ASN A 30 61.68 -51.04 20.20
C ASN A 30 60.57 -51.09 19.12
N GLN A 31 61.04 -51.16 17.88
CA GLN A 31 60.62 -52.10 16.85
C GLN A 31 59.11 -52.33 16.61
N ALA A 32 58.65 -51.80 15.49
CA ALA A 32 57.41 -52.21 14.83
C ALA A 32 57.54 -53.67 14.34
N HIS A 33 56.59 -54.52 14.76
CA HIS A 33 56.23 -55.72 14.02
C HIS A 33 54.78 -55.61 13.57
N ASP A 34 54.69 -55.48 12.25
CA ASP A 34 53.59 -55.82 11.36
C ASP A 34 52.77 -57.03 11.82
N LYS A 35 51.47 -56.82 12.04
CA LYS A 35 50.41 -57.79 11.73
C LYS A 35 49.15 -57.04 11.29
N THR A 36 48.82 -57.25 10.02
CA THR A 36 47.60 -56.84 9.35
C THR A 36 46.41 -57.72 9.78
N GLU A 37 45.20 -57.15 9.68
CA GLU A 37 43.87 -57.77 9.48
C GLU A 37 42.98 -58.13 10.71
N PRO A 38 41.64 -58.27 10.55
CA PRO A 38 40.68 -57.20 10.21
C PRO A 38 39.39 -57.23 11.07
N ILE A 39 38.59 -56.16 10.96
CA ILE A 39 37.20 -55.97 11.42
C ILE A 39 36.36 -57.26 11.30
N LYS A 40 35.91 -57.85 12.41
CA LYS A 40 34.92 -58.94 12.50
C LYS A 40 34.54 -59.29 13.96
N ASP A 41 34.15 -58.32 14.79
CA ASP A 41 33.66 -58.70 16.14
C ASP A 41 32.71 -57.69 16.82
N ASP A 42 32.01 -56.83 16.08
CA ASP A 42 30.98 -55.99 16.71
C ASP A 42 29.72 -56.82 17.06
N ASP A 43 29.34 -57.77 16.20
CA ASP A 43 28.10 -58.55 16.34
C ASP A 43 28.14 -59.54 17.54
N ASN A 44 29.32 -59.87 18.04
CA ASN A 44 29.51 -60.80 19.16
C ASN A 44 29.48 -60.10 20.53
N ILE A 45 29.86 -58.82 20.59
CA ILE A 45 29.86 -58.03 21.82
C ILE A 45 28.42 -57.75 22.30
N TYR A 46 27.48 -57.53 21.37
CA TYR A 46 26.07 -57.38 21.73
C TYR A 46 25.45 -58.71 22.18
N LYS A 47 25.92 -59.83 21.62
CA LYS A 47 25.38 -61.17 21.91
C LYS A 47 25.80 -61.68 23.29
N THR A 48 27.04 -61.45 23.71
CA THR A 48 27.53 -61.86 25.04
C THR A 48 26.87 -61.07 26.18
N ASN A 49 26.47 -59.82 25.93
CA ASN A 49 25.78 -58.99 26.93
C ASN A 49 24.28 -59.29 27.02
N ILE A 50 23.68 -59.90 25.99
CA ILE A 50 22.27 -60.33 26.01
C ILE A 50 22.13 -61.66 26.77
N ASP A 51 23.05 -62.61 26.58
CA ASP A 51 23.02 -63.91 27.28
C ASP A 51 23.39 -63.83 28.77
N SER A 52 24.06 -62.77 29.21
CA SER A 52 24.36 -62.53 30.64
C SER A 52 23.27 -61.76 31.39
N SER A 53 22.20 -61.35 30.69
CA SER A 53 21.05 -60.64 31.28
C SER A 53 19.95 -61.58 31.78
N ASP A 54 20.05 -62.90 31.52
CA ASP A 54 19.11 -63.93 31.99
C ASP A 54 19.18 -64.21 33.52
N LEU A 55 19.98 -63.45 34.26
CA LEU A 55 20.11 -63.55 35.73
C LEU A 55 19.31 -62.52 36.53
N TYR A 56 18.56 -61.64 35.89
CA TYR A 56 17.58 -60.78 36.57
C TYR A 56 16.17 -61.04 36.04
N GLY A 57 15.28 -61.39 36.98
CA GLY A 57 13.97 -61.96 36.72
C GLY A 57 13.06 -61.15 35.81
N ARG A 58 12.30 -61.91 35.02
CA ARG A 58 11.24 -61.52 34.08
C ARG A 58 10.06 -60.73 34.73
N ASP A 59 10.10 -60.49 36.04
CA ASP A 59 9.02 -59.84 36.80
C ASP A 59 9.28 -58.35 37.17
N ASP A 60 10.45 -57.78 36.84
CA ASP A 60 10.76 -56.36 37.11
C ASP A 60 10.74 -55.46 35.84
N LEU A 61 10.33 -56.04 34.70
CA LEU A 61 10.26 -55.37 33.39
C LEU A 61 9.14 -54.33 33.27
N THR A 62 8.27 -54.17 34.27
CA THR A 62 7.14 -53.25 34.14
C THR A 62 7.50 -51.78 34.34
N LYS A 63 8.62 -51.44 34.99
CA LYS A 63 9.04 -50.06 35.20
C LYS A 63 10.55 -49.95 35.33
N ASN A 64 11.26 -49.98 34.22
CA ASN A 64 12.64 -49.54 34.21
C ASN A 64 12.66 -48.03 34.57
N PRO A 65 13.19 -47.64 35.75
CA PRO A 65 13.13 -46.26 36.23
C PRO A 65 13.88 -45.30 35.30
N VAL A 66 14.88 -45.80 34.57
CA VAL A 66 15.60 -45.03 33.55
C VAL A 66 14.72 -44.79 32.32
N ALA A 67 13.91 -45.77 31.92
CA ALA A 67 12.97 -45.63 30.81
C ALA A 67 11.81 -44.67 31.16
N GLU A 68 11.29 -44.70 32.38
CA GLU A 68 10.27 -43.75 32.84
C GLU A 68 10.83 -42.32 32.95
N GLU A 69 12.07 -42.15 33.43
CA GLU A 69 12.75 -40.85 33.49
C GLU A 69 12.99 -40.29 32.08
N MET A 70 13.46 -41.14 31.16
CA MET A 70 13.69 -40.76 29.76
C MET A 70 12.38 -40.37 29.07
N GLN A 71 11.30 -41.14 29.28
CA GLN A 71 9.98 -40.80 28.74
C GLN A 71 9.46 -39.46 29.30
N ARG A 72 9.68 -39.18 30.59
CA ARG A 72 9.28 -37.92 31.22
C ARG A 72 10.06 -36.72 30.65
N LYS A 73 11.36 -36.87 30.46
CA LYS A 73 12.21 -35.84 29.82
C LYS A 73 11.81 -35.60 28.37
N LEU A 74 11.56 -36.67 27.61
CA LEU A 74 11.09 -36.56 26.22
C LEU A 74 9.73 -35.85 26.13
N ASN A 75 8.80 -36.16 27.03
CA ASN A 75 7.50 -35.49 27.07
C ASN A 75 7.63 -33.99 27.42
N MET A 76 8.50 -33.63 28.36
CA MET A 76 8.79 -32.24 28.72
C MET A 76 9.39 -31.46 27.55
N GLU A 77 10.38 -32.03 26.86
CA GLU A 77 11.02 -31.38 25.71
C GLU A 77 10.08 -31.31 24.49
N SER A 78 9.24 -32.34 24.30
CA SER A 78 8.16 -32.33 23.29
C SER A 78 7.18 -31.18 23.51
N GLU A 79 6.69 -30.97 24.73
CA GLU A 79 5.79 -29.87 25.03
C GLU A 79 6.48 -28.50 24.91
N ARG A 80 7.75 -28.38 25.33
CA ARG A 80 8.54 -27.16 25.13
C ARG A 80 8.68 -26.81 23.64
N LEU A 81 8.98 -27.81 22.80
CA LEU A 81 9.06 -27.64 21.35
C LEU A 81 7.71 -27.19 20.78
N ARG A 82 6.62 -27.81 21.24
CA ARG A 82 5.26 -27.49 20.77
C ARG A 82 4.85 -26.06 21.10
N ILE A 83 5.22 -25.56 22.27
CA ILE A 83 4.97 -24.17 22.67
C ILE A 83 5.79 -23.20 21.81
N ARG A 84 7.10 -23.45 21.64
CA ARG A 84 7.97 -22.61 20.80
C ARG A 84 7.54 -22.60 19.34
N LEU A 85 7.14 -23.74 18.78
CA LEU A 85 6.63 -23.81 17.41
C LEU A 85 5.34 -22.99 17.24
N ARG A 86 4.43 -23.02 18.22
CA ARG A 86 3.23 -22.17 18.18
C ARG A 86 3.57 -20.69 18.27
N GLN A 87 4.57 -20.33 19.06
CA GLN A 87 5.03 -18.96 19.19
C GLN A 87 5.65 -18.44 17.88
N GLU A 88 6.54 -19.23 17.27
CA GLU A 88 7.14 -18.90 15.96
C GLU A 88 6.07 -18.83 14.86
N LEU A 89 5.07 -19.73 14.86
CA LEU A 89 3.95 -19.66 13.91
C LEU A 89 3.04 -18.45 14.15
N ALA A 90 2.85 -18.03 15.40
CA ALA A 90 2.09 -16.83 15.73
C ALA A 90 2.83 -15.57 15.28
N GLU A 91 4.14 -15.50 15.51
CA GLU A 91 5.01 -14.41 15.05
C GLU A 91 5.06 -14.36 13.51
N LEU A 92 5.16 -15.52 12.84
CA LEU A 92 5.09 -15.60 11.39
C LEU A 92 3.73 -15.14 10.85
N ARG A 93 2.63 -15.50 11.53
CA ARG A 93 1.28 -15.06 11.19
C ARG A 93 1.07 -13.57 11.42
N GLU A 94 1.67 -12.98 12.45
CA GLU A 94 1.64 -11.55 12.71
C GLU A 94 2.41 -10.78 11.63
N ARG A 95 3.59 -11.26 11.24
CA ARG A 95 4.40 -10.68 10.16
C ARG A 95 3.79 -10.81 8.77
N LEU A 96 2.98 -11.86 8.55
CA LEU A 96 2.23 -12.09 7.31
C LEU A 96 0.80 -11.56 7.36
N SER A 97 0.35 -11.02 8.50
CA SER A 97 -0.94 -10.36 8.58
C SER A 97 -0.89 -9.07 7.74
N PRO A 98 -2.00 -8.67 7.09
CA PRO A 98 -2.00 -7.49 6.25
C PRO A 98 -1.69 -6.28 7.14
N SER A 99 -0.45 -5.82 7.09
CA SER A 99 -0.09 -4.51 7.59
C SER A 99 -0.88 -3.47 6.78
N PRO A 100 -1.34 -2.35 7.38
CA PRO A 100 -1.84 -1.20 6.63
C PRO A 100 -0.82 -0.64 5.61
N ALA A 101 0.41 -1.15 5.60
CA ALA A 101 1.45 -0.90 4.59
C ALA A 101 1.23 -1.62 3.23
N HIS A 102 0.09 -2.28 2.98
CA HIS A 102 -0.23 -2.74 1.63
C HIS A 102 -0.87 -1.60 0.81
N PRO A 103 -0.26 -1.17 -0.32
CA PRO A 103 -0.75 -0.04 -1.11
C PRO A 103 -2.16 -0.31 -1.67
N SER A 104 -2.54 -1.57 -1.90
CA SER A 104 -3.92 -1.95 -2.26
C SER A 104 -4.94 -1.65 -1.15
N SER A 105 -4.57 -1.80 0.12
CA SER A 105 -5.44 -1.46 1.26
C SER A 105 -5.59 0.06 1.45
N ALA A 106 -4.53 0.80 1.16
CA ALA A 106 -4.54 2.26 1.21
C ALA A 106 -5.37 2.89 0.07
N LEU A 107 -5.26 2.35 -1.15
CA LEU A 107 -6.10 2.72 -2.29
C LEU A 107 -7.58 2.41 -2.05
N ALA A 108 -7.89 1.24 -1.49
CA ALA A 108 -9.27 0.89 -1.12
C ALA A 108 -9.85 1.86 -0.06
N SER A 109 -9.06 2.21 0.96
CA SER A 109 -9.44 3.23 1.96
C SER A 109 -9.62 4.62 1.34
N MET A 110 -8.76 5.01 0.39
CA MET A 110 -8.90 6.26 -0.34
C MET A 110 -10.20 6.29 -1.15
N ARG A 111 -10.49 5.23 -1.90
CA ARG A 111 -11.73 5.08 -2.69
C ARG A 111 -12.98 5.17 -1.80
N GLU A 112 -12.99 4.46 -0.68
CA GLU A 112 -14.10 4.50 0.29
C GLU A 112 -14.33 5.91 0.85
N ARG A 113 -13.25 6.65 1.15
CA ARG A 113 -13.34 8.01 1.69
C ARG A 113 -13.66 9.07 0.62
N LEU A 114 -13.29 8.85 -0.64
CA LEU A 114 -13.61 9.75 -1.77
C LEU A 114 -15.02 9.56 -2.31
N ALA A 115 -15.62 8.38 -2.14
CA ALA A 115 -17.00 8.12 -2.55
C ALA A 115 -18.00 9.18 -2.05
N PRO A 116 -18.08 9.52 -0.75
CA PRO A 116 -19.02 10.54 -0.27
C PRO A 116 -18.72 11.95 -0.80
N LEU A 117 -17.44 12.30 -1.00
CA LEU A 117 -17.06 13.59 -1.58
C LEU A 117 -17.47 13.68 -3.05
N THR A 118 -17.30 12.59 -3.80
CA THR A 118 -17.69 12.50 -5.21
C THR A 118 -19.21 12.58 -5.35
N GLN A 119 -19.96 11.91 -4.48
CA GLN A 119 -21.42 12.02 -4.42
C GLN A 119 -21.89 13.43 -4.04
N GLN A 120 -21.20 14.10 -3.11
CA GLN A 120 -21.47 15.49 -2.77
C GLN A 120 -21.23 16.43 -3.95
N LEU A 121 -20.12 16.24 -4.68
CA LEU A 121 -19.81 16.99 -5.88
C LEU A 121 -20.91 16.78 -6.93
N GLN A 122 -21.25 15.52 -7.24
CA GLN A 122 -22.27 15.14 -8.22
C GLN A 122 -23.63 15.78 -7.91
N SER A 123 -24.09 15.67 -6.65
CA SER A 123 -25.36 16.26 -6.22
C SER A 123 -25.34 17.80 -6.31
N SER A 124 -24.22 18.44 -5.94
CA SER A 124 -24.05 19.89 -6.04
C SER A 124 -24.04 20.38 -7.49
N LEU A 125 -23.33 19.69 -8.39
CA LEU A 125 -23.30 20.00 -9.82
C LEU A 125 -24.67 19.81 -10.48
N SER A 126 -25.37 18.71 -10.14
CA SER A 126 -26.71 18.45 -10.64
C SER A 126 -27.71 19.50 -10.15
N SER A 127 -27.65 19.87 -8.86
CA SER A 127 -28.52 20.92 -8.30
C SER A 127 -28.26 22.26 -8.98
N ASN A 128 -26.99 22.69 -9.09
CA ASN A 128 -26.64 23.94 -9.75
C ASN A 128 -27.09 23.99 -11.21
N THR A 129 -26.96 22.87 -11.92
CA THR A 129 -27.41 22.75 -13.31
C THR A 129 -28.93 22.88 -13.40
N LYS A 130 -29.68 22.17 -12.56
CA LYS A 130 -31.15 22.25 -12.51
C LYS A 130 -31.63 23.66 -12.16
N ASP A 131 -31.00 24.29 -11.17
CA ASP A 131 -31.33 25.64 -10.74
C ASP A 131 -31.09 26.65 -11.87
N LEU A 132 -29.93 26.59 -12.53
CA LEU A 132 -29.59 27.46 -13.65
C LEU A 132 -30.55 27.25 -14.82
N CYS A 133 -30.73 26.00 -15.26
CA CYS A 133 -31.62 25.67 -16.39
C CYS A 133 -33.07 26.07 -16.11
N GLY A 134 -33.54 25.90 -14.87
CA GLY A 134 -34.86 26.36 -14.44
C GLY A 134 -35.01 27.88 -14.47
N GLN A 135 -34.03 28.62 -13.94
CA GLN A 135 -34.02 30.08 -13.96
C GLN A 135 -34.03 30.61 -15.40
N LEU A 136 -33.17 30.06 -16.26
CA LEU A 136 -33.08 30.46 -17.65
C LEU A 136 -34.37 30.16 -18.43
N SER A 137 -34.99 28.99 -18.19
CA SER A 137 -36.26 28.62 -18.83
C SER A 137 -37.42 29.52 -18.43
N LEU A 138 -37.56 29.79 -17.12
CA LEU A 138 -38.60 30.70 -16.60
C LEU A 138 -38.43 32.12 -17.13
N TYR A 139 -37.18 32.58 -17.25
CA TYR A 139 -36.90 33.91 -17.77
C TYR A 139 -37.23 34.03 -19.27
N LEU A 140 -36.87 33.04 -20.08
CA LEU A 140 -37.24 33.01 -21.51
C LEU A 140 -38.76 32.97 -21.70
N GLN A 141 -39.49 32.22 -20.87
CA GLN A 141 -40.95 32.20 -20.90
C GLN A 141 -41.54 33.57 -20.51
N GLY A 142 -40.96 34.24 -19.51
CA GLY A 142 -41.36 35.60 -19.13
C GLY A 142 -41.12 36.61 -20.26
N LEU A 143 -39.97 36.51 -20.94
CA LEU A 143 -39.62 37.34 -22.09
C LEU A 143 -40.64 37.17 -23.23
N GLU A 144 -41.03 35.92 -23.52
CA GLU A 144 -42.05 35.62 -24.53
C GLU A 144 -43.38 36.31 -24.21
N THR A 145 -43.88 36.19 -22.98
CA THR A 145 -45.14 36.85 -22.59
C THR A 145 -45.06 38.37 -22.66
N ALA A 146 -43.88 38.96 -22.43
CA ALA A 146 -43.66 40.40 -22.53
C ALA A 146 -43.59 40.87 -23.99
N GLU A 147 -42.98 40.08 -24.88
CA GLU A 147 -42.92 40.35 -26.33
C GLU A 147 -44.30 40.25 -26.98
N GLU A 148 -45.16 39.30 -26.57
CA GLU A 148 -46.54 39.21 -27.07
C GLU A 148 -47.41 40.40 -26.64
N GLN A 149 -47.07 41.05 -25.52
CA GLN A 149 -47.85 42.15 -24.92
C GLN A 149 -47.31 43.56 -25.27
N ALA A 150 -46.06 43.68 -25.70
CA ALA A 150 -45.40 44.95 -26.02
C ALA A 150 -44.93 44.98 -27.49
N GLU A 151 -45.01 46.13 -28.16
CA GLU A 151 -44.25 46.33 -29.41
C GLU A 151 -42.76 46.09 -29.10
N ALA A 152 -42.15 45.10 -29.79
CA ALA A 152 -40.80 44.61 -29.53
C ALA A 152 -39.78 45.76 -29.38
N ASN A 153 -39.45 46.09 -28.13
CA ASN A 153 -38.50 47.13 -27.78
C ASN A 153 -37.08 46.53 -27.72
N PRO A 154 -36.11 47.01 -28.51
CA PRO A 154 -34.73 46.54 -28.50
C PRO A 154 -34.07 46.56 -27.11
N ALA A 155 -34.51 47.44 -26.21
CA ALA A 155 -33.98 47.52 -24.85
C ALA A 155 -34.26 46.25 -24.01
N LEU A 156 -35.39 45.57 -24.24
CA LEU A 156 -35.77 44.36 -23.50
C LEU A 156 -34.79 43.20 -23.75
N TYR A 157 -34.32 43.02 -24.98
CA TYR A 157 -33.35 41.99 -25.31
C TYR A 157 -31.95 42.28 -24.76
N GLN A 158 -31.58 43.57 -24.67
CA GLN A 158 -30.32 43.97 -24.07
C GLN A 158 -30.30 43.69 -22.56
N GLU A 159 -31.40 44.00 -21.86
CA GLU A 159 -31.59 43.66 -20.45
C GLU A 159 -31.62 42.13 -20.24
N ALA A 160 -32.29 41.40 -21.13
CA ALA A 160 -32.33 39.94 -21.12
C ALA A 160 -30.94 39.31 -21.22
N PHE A 161 -30.13 39.78 -22.16
CA PHE A 161 -28.77 39.28 -22.29
C PHE A 161 -27.90 39.59 -21.07
N GLN A 162 -28.00 40.80 -20.53
CA GLN A 162 -27.25 41.17 -19.32
C GLN A 162 -27.63 40.26 -18.16
N TRP A 163 -28.93 40.01 -17.97
CA TRP A 163 -29.42 39.11 -16.92
C TRP A 163 -28.92 37.67 -17.14
N VAL A 164 -29.06 37.12 -18.35
CA VAL A 164 -28.60 35.75 -18.67
C VAL A 164 -27.09 35.63 -18.44
N SER A 165 -26.29 36.60 -18.90
CA SER A 165 -24.84 36.61 -18.70
C SER A 165 -24.47 36.65 -17.22
N GLN A 166 -25.12 37.49 -16.41
CA GLN A 166 -24.86 37.58 -14.97
C GLN A 166 -25.24 36.31 -14.23
N THR A 167 -26.41 35.72 -14.55
CA THR A 167 -26.88 34.46 -13.97
C THR A 167 -25.93 33.31 -14.31
N MET A 168 -25.45 33.24 -15.55
CA MET A 168 -24.46 32.26 -15.97
C MET A 168 -23.11 32.44 -15.26
N GLU A 169 -22.61 33.67 -15.14
CA GLU A 169 -21.37 33.97 -14.43
C GLU A 169 -21.46 33.57 -12.95
N HIS A 170 -22.58 33.90 -12.30
CA HIS A 170 -22.83 33.52 -10.91
C HIS A 170 -22.85 31.98 -10.75
N SER A 171 -23.56 31.28 -11.63
CA SER A 171 -23.59 29.81 -11.61
C SER A 171 -22.21 29.20 -11.89
N SER A 172 -21.46 29.75 -12.83
CA SER A 172 -20.09 29.30 -13.14
C SER A 172 -19.16 29.49 -11.95
N ALA A 173 -19.25 30.62 -11.24
CA ALA A 173 -18.48 30.85 -10.02
C ALA A 173 -18.85 29.86 -8.92
N LYS A 174 -20.14 29.56 -8.77
CA LYS A 174 -20.63 28.55 -7.80
C LYS A 174 -20.12 27.14 -8.13
N VAL A 175 -20.17 26.75 -9.41
CA VAL A 175 -19.63 25.46 -9.88
C VAL A 175 -18.12 25.38 -9.64
N ALA A 176 -17.37 26.43 -9.99
CA ALA A 176 -15.94 26.48 -9.73
C ALA A 176 -15.63 26.32 -8.23
N ALA A 177 -16.33 27.06 -7.37
CA ALA A 177 -16.15 26.96 -5.92
C ALA A 177 -16.44 25.54 -5.37
N VAL A 178 -17.45 24.85 -5.90
CA VAL A 178 -17.76 23.46 -5.51
C VAL A 178 -16.65 22.50 -5.96
N ILE A 179 -16.11 22.67 -7.17
CA ILE A 179 -14.99 21.85 -7.67
C ILE A 179 -13.72 22.12 -6.86
N ASP A 180 -13.46 23.38 -6.50
CA ASP A 180 -12.32 23.80 -5.68
C ASP A 180 -12.39 23.22 -4.26
N ASP A 181 -13.58 23.24 -3.64
CA ASP A 181 -13.83 22.62 -2.34
C ASP A 181 -13.62 21.10 -2.39
N PHE A 182 -14.12 20.41 -3.42
CA PHE A 182 -13.85 19.00 -3.64
C PHE A 182 -12.35 18.71 -3.76
N HIS A 183 -11.64 19.50 -4.56
CA HIS A 183 -10.19 19.37 -4.75
C HIS A 183 -9.44 19.53 -3.41
N ALA A 184 -9.76 20.58 -2.65
CA ALA A 184 -9.11 20.86 -1.37
C ALA A 184 -9.32 19.72 -0.36
N LYS A 185 -10.56 19.24 -0.22
CA LYS A 185 -10.89 18.12 0.68
C LYS A 185 -10.23 16.80 0.25
N THR A 186 -10.10 16.60 -1.05
CA THR A 186 -9.44 15.44 -1.63
C THR A 186 -7.95 15.44 -1.32
N VAL A 187 -7.27 16.58 -1.51
CA VAL A 187 -5.85 16.74 -1.16
C VAL A 187 -5.64 16.52 0.34
N GLU A 188 -6.46 17.15 1.19
CA GLU A 188 -6.39 16.97 2.65
C GLU A 188 -6.55 15.50 3.06
N MET A 189 -7.46 14.77 2.42
CA MET A 189 -7.67 13.36 2.69
C MET A 189 -6.46 12.51 2.29
N ILE A 190 -5.88 12.77 1.12
CA ILE A 190 -4.69 12.06 0.65
C ILE A 190 -3.52 12.31 1.59
N ASP A 191 -3.32 13.56 2.04
CA ASP A 191 -2.26 13.89 2.99
C ASP A 191 -2.44 13.14 4.31
N ARG A 192 -3.67 13.05 4.83
CA ARG A 192 -3.98 12.23 6.03
C ARG A 192 -3.70 10.74 5.82
N LEU A 193 -4.02 10.20 4.64
CA LEU A 193 -3.77 8.78 4.34
C LEU A 193 -2.27 8.50 4.23
N LYS A 194 -1.51 9.43 3.62
CA LYS A 194 -0.06 9.38 3.56
C LYS A 194 0.58 9.40 4.96
N GLU A 195 0.07 10.24 5.87
CA GLU A 195 0.54 10.27 7.27
C GLU A 195 0.26 8.97 8.02
N ILE A 196 -0.87 8.31 7.73
CA ILE A 196 -1.26 7.04 8.36
C ILE A 196 -0.45 5.86 7.80
N SER A 197 -0.12 5.88 6.50
CA SER A 197 0.66 4.82 5.85
C SER A 197 2.16 4.93 6.10
N GLY A 198 2.68 6.16 6.30
CA GLY A 198 4.10 6.42 6.44
C GLY A 198 4.67 5.99 7.80
N GLY A 199 5.28 4.81 7.85
CA GLY A 199 6.28 4.44 8.85
C GLY A 199 7.64 4.16 8.19
N GLU A 200 8.72 4.81 8.63
CA GLU A 200 10.17 4.68 8.32
C GLU A 200 10.66 4.36 6.87
N GLN A 201 9.80 4.11 5.87
CA GLN A 201 10.16 3.70 4.51
C GLN A 201 9.99 4.87 3.53
N GLU A 202 10.93 5.80 3.55
CA GLU A 202 10.67 7.22 3.22
C GLU A 202 10.73 7.67 1.73
N ALA A 203 10.97 6.81 0.74
CA ALA A 203 11.12 7.31 -0.65
C ALA A 203 10.05 6.83 -1.65
N ALA A 204 9.86 5.50 -1.77
CA ALA A 204 9.00 4.93 -2.81
C ALA A 204 7.49 5.13 -2.55
N GLU A 205 7.06 5.06 -1.28
CA GLU A 205 5.65 5.33 -0.91
C GLU A 205 5.30 6.80 -1.10
N SER A 206 6.25 7.71 -0.84
CA SER A 206 6.08 9.14 -1.08
C SER A 206 5.90 9.46 -2.57
N GLU A 207 6.60 8.76 -3.46
CA GLU A 207 6.47 8.93 -4.92
C GLU A 207 5.11 8.42 -5.44
N GLN A 208 4.65 7.27 -4.93
CA GLN A 208 3.35 6.70 -5.32
C GLN A 208 2.17 7.61 -4.90
N TRP A 209 2.20 8.16 -3.68
CA TRP A 209 1.18 9.10 -3.23
C TRP A 209 1.18 10.42 -4.02
N LEU A 210 2.35 10.89 -4.43
CA LEU A 210 2.48 12.07 -5.29
C LEU A 210 1.84 11.81 -6.67
N GLU A 211 2.07 10.63 -7.26
CA GLU A 211 1.47 10.25 -8.54
C GLU A 211 -0.05 10.12 -8.43
N ILE A 212 -0.57 9.49 -7.39
CA ILE A 212 -2.01 9.37 -7.11
C ILE A 212 -2.65 10.76 -7.00
N SER A 213 -2.05 11.65 -6.19
CA SER A 213 -2.53 13.01 -5.98
C SER A 213 -2.50 13.81 -7.29
N SER A 214 -1.43 13.66 -8.10
CA SER A 214 -1.28 14.30 -9.41
C SER A 214 -2.38 13.87 -10.38
N ARG A 215 -2.60 12.56 -10.55
CA ARG A 215 -3.65 12.04 -11.47
C ARG A 215 -5.03 12.50 -11.05
N LEU A 216 -5.32 12.46 -9.75
CA LEU A 216 -6.60 12.92 -9.23
C LEU A 216 -6.79 14.43 -9.42
N GLY A 217 -5.75 15.22 -9.15
CA GLY A 217 -5.73 16.65 -9.42
C GLY A 217 -5.96 16.97 -10.89
N GLN A 218 -5.43 16.16 -11.81
CA GLN A 218 -5.65 16.30 -13.26
C GLN A 218 -7.12 16.07 -13.63
N GLU A 219 -7.76 14.99 -13.15
CA GLU A 219 -9.18 14.73 -13.43
C GLU A 219 -10.09 15.85 -12.91
N VAL A 220 -9.80 16.37 -11.72
CA VAL A 220 -10.54 17.50 -11.15
C VAL A 220 -10.27 18.80 -11.94
N GLY A 221 -9.03 18.99 -12.40
CA GLY A 221 -8.66 20.09 -13.28
C GLY A 221 -9.40 20.05 -14.63
N LEU A 222 -9.50 18.87 -15.23
CA LEU A 222 -10.26 18.64 -16.47
C LEU A 222 -11.74 18.98 -16.27
N LEU A 223 -12.36 18.51 -15.18
CA LEU A 223 -13.74 18.85 -14.84
C LEU A 223 -13.95 20.37 -14.74
N ARG A 224 -13.03 21.09 -14.09
CA ARG A 224 -13.07 22.55 -13.97
C ARG A 224 -13.01 23.22 -15.34
N MET A 225 -12.05 22.82 -16.18
CA MET A 225 -11.87 23.42 -17.51
C MET A 225 -13.09 23.16 -18.39
N GLU A 226 -13.58 21.92 -18.47
CA GLU A 226 -14.78 21.58 -19.24
C GLU A 226 -16.02 22.38 -18.79
N ALA A 227 -16.17 22.61 -17.47
CA ALA A 227 -17.29 23.41 -16.94
C ALA A 227 -17.19 24.88 -17.34
N GLN A 228 -15.98 25.44 -17.33
CA GLN A 228 -15.69 26.81 -17.76
C GLN A 228 -15.87 26.99 -19.26
N GLU A 229 -15.32 26.07 -20.06
CA GLU A 229 -15.42 26.06 -21.51
C GLU A 229 -16.87 25.97 -21.98
N ARG A 230 -17.67 25.07 -21.38
CA ARG A 230 -19.10 24.96 -21.70
C ARG A 230 -19.84 26.28 -21.43
N THR A 231 -19.58 26.91 -20.30
CA THR A 231 -20.23 28.18 -19.94
C THR A 231 -19.79 29.30 -20.90
N GLY A 232 -18.50 29.35 -21.24
CA GLY A 232 -17.96 30.29 -22.21
C GLY A 232 -18.56 30.11 -23.61
N ALA A 233 -18.72 28.85 -24.04
CA ALA A 233 -19.34 28.50 -25.32
C ALA A 233 -20.79 29.01 -25.40
N LEU A 234 -21.63 28.69 -24.40
CA LEU A 234 -23.01 29.19 -24.37
C LEU A 234 -23.06 30.73 -24.36
N LYS A 235 -22.21 31.39 -23.57
CA LYS A 235 -22.15 32.87 -23.54
C LYS A 235 -21.80 33.44 -24.91
N SER A 236 -20.86 32.82 -25.62
CA SER A 236 -20.49 33.24 -26.98
C SER A 236 -21.60 33.00 -28.01
N GLU A 237 -22.31 31.88 -27.90
CA GLU A 237 -23.45 31.54 -28.77
C GLU A 237 -24.58 32.56 -28.59
N LEU A 238 -24.93 32.88 -27.33
CA LEU A 238 -25.93 33.90 -27.01
C LEU A 238 -25.52 35.30 -27.49
N ALA A 239 -24.25 35.67 -27.34
CA ALA A 239 -23.74 36.96 -27.84
C ALA A 239 -23.83 37.05 -29.37
N ALA A 240 -23.54 35.96 -30.08
CA ALA A 240 -23.66 35.90 -31.53
C ALA A 240 -25.13 36.04 -31.99
N LEU A 241 -26.07 35.38 -31.31
CA LEU A 241 -27.51 35.46 -31.59
C LEU A 241 -28.08 36.88 -31.41
N LEU A 242 -27.48 37.70 -30.55
CA LEU A 242 -27.87 39.11 -30.37
C LEU A 242 -27.28 40.04 -31.43
N GLY A 243 -26.07 39.74 -31.91
CA GLY A 243 -25.38 40.54 -32.92
C GLY A 243 -26.04 40.48 -34.30
N THR A 244 -26.82 39.44 -34.61
CA THR A 244 -27.42 39.23 -35.93
C THR A 244 -28.71 40.01 -36.18
N SER A 245 -29.15 40.86 -35.24
CA SER A 245 -30.38 41.69 -35.33
C SER A 245 -31.68 40.90 -35.56
N ARG A 246 -31.64 39.57 -35.41
CA ARG A 246 -32.78 38.67 -35.58
C ARG A 246 -32.62 37.51 -34.59
N LEU A 247 -33.00 37.76 -33.35
CA LEU A 247 -33.10 36.71 -32.34
C LEU A 247 -34.16 35.71 -32.79
N CYS A 248 -33.76 34.48 -33.06
CA CYS A 248 -34.67 33.37 -33.27
C CYS A 248 -34.89 32.68 -31.92
N LYS A 249 -36.13 32.66 -31.43
CA LYS A 249 -36.52 32.01 -30.17
C LYS A 249 -36.09 30.54 -30.14
N ALA A 250 -36.29 29.84 -31.25
CA ALA A 250 -35.91 28.43 -31.38
C ALA A 250 -34.40 28.26 -31.13
N ASP A 251 -33.57 29.09 -31.76
CA ASP A 251 -32.11 29.00 -31.63
C ASP A 251 -31.62 29.22 -30.19
N VAL A 252 -32.20 30.19 -29.47
CA VAL A 252 -31.88 30.45 -28.06
C VAL A 252 -32.31 29.27 -27.17
N THR A 253 -33.50 28.72 -27.43
CA THR A 253 -34.02 27.57 -26.69
C THR A 253 -33.18 26.32 -26.93
N ASP A 254 -32.83 26.04 -28.18
CA ASP A 254 -32.00 24.91 -28.57
C ASP A 254 -30.59 24.99 -27.99
N SER A 255 -30.00 26.19 -27.96
CA SER A 255 -28.70 26.44 -27.33
C SER A 255 -28.75 26.18 -25.82
N MET A 256 -29.82 26.64 -25.17
CA MET A 256 -30.08 26.42 -23.75
C MET A 256 -30.23 24.93 -23.41
N GLU A 257 -31.06 24.23 -24.16
CA GLU A 257 -31.35 22.80 -23.94
C GLU A 257 -30.07 21.97 -24.09
N ARG A 258 -29.30 22.23 -25.16
CA ARG A 258 -28.01 21.58 -25.39
C ARG A 258 -27.02 21.86 -24.26
N PHE A 259 -26.97 23.08 -23.73
CA PHE A 259 -26.14 23.39 -22.56
C PHE A 259 -26.56 22.57 -21.34
N CYS A 260 -27.87 22.48 -21.08
CA CYS A 260 -28.42 21.76 -19.94
C CYS A 260 -28.17 20.25 -20.02
N GLU A 261 -28.34 19.65 -21.20
CA GLU A 261 -28.02 18.24 -21.44
C GLU A 261 -26.53 17.95 -21.25
N ASN A 262 -25.66 18.77 -21.84
CA ASN A 262 -24.22 18.64 -21.71
C ASN A 262 -23.75 18.82 -20.26
N ALA A 263 -24.40 19.71 -19.51
CA ALA A 263 -24.13 19.92 -18.09
C ALA A 263 -24.51 18.70 -17.23
N ALA A 264 -25.66 18.09 -17.51
CA ALA A 264 -26.06 16.86 -16.84
C ALA A 264 -25.13 15.67 -17.17
N LEU A 265 -24.69 15.58 -18.43
CA LEU A 265 -23.81 14.50 -18.89
C LEU A 265 -22.40 14.60 -18.27
N GLN A 266 -21.86 15.82 -18.13
CA GLN A 266 -20.50 16.03 -17.60
C GLN A 266 -20.31 15.40 -16.22
N SER A 267 -21.31 15.52 -15.34
CA SER A 267 -21.23 14.93 -14.00
C SER A 267 -21.12 13.40 -14.05
N GLN A 268 -21.82 12.75 -14.97
CA GLN A 268 -21.77 11.29 -15.14
C GLN A 268 -20.43 10.84 -15.74
N VAL A 269 -19.92 11.60 -16.71
CA VAL A 269 -18.62 11.33 -17.32
C VAL A 269 -17.50 11.45 -16.30
N PHE A 270 -17.57 12.44 -15.40
CA PHE A 270 -16.61 12.58 -14.31
C PHE A 270 -16.61 11.36 -13.38
N ASP A 271 -17.78 10.86 -12.98
CA ASP A 271 -17.88 9.66 -12.12
C ASP A 271 -17.21 8.45 -12.79
N VAL A 272 -17.45 8.24 -14.09
CA VAL A 272 -16.82 7.15 -14.85
C VAL A 272 -15.31 7.31 -14.96
N ARG A 273 -14.81 8.55 -15.11
CA ARG A 273 -13.36 8.83 -15.16
C ARG A 273 -12.70 8.56 -13.82
N MET A 274 -13.33 8.99 -12.73
CA MET A 274 -12.87 8.71 -11.37
C MET A 274 -12.79 7.21 -11.10
N GLU A 275 -13.83 6.46 -11.48
CA GLU A 275 -13.85 5.01 -11.35
C GLU A 275 -12.73 4.32 -12.14
N ARG A 276 -12.50 4.76 -13.38
CA ARG A 276 -11.40 4.27 -14.21
C ARG A 276 -10.04 4.62 -13.61
N LEU A 277 -9.89 5.80 -13.02
CA LEU A 277 -8.66 6.21 -12.34
C LEU A 277 -8.35 5.29 -11.17
N PHE A 278 -9.34 4.97 -10.33
CA PHE A 278 -9.13 4.03 -9.22
C PHE A 278 -8.79 2.62 -9.71
N GLN A 279 -9.49 2.12 -10.71
CA GLN A 279 -9.18 0.80 -11.31
C GLN A 279 -7.75 0.77 -11.85
N GLY A 280 -7.32 1.79 -12.58
CA GLY A 280 -5.95 1.88 -13.09
C GLY A 280 -4.90 1.94 -11.98
N LEU A 281 -5.17 2.68 -10.90
CA LEU A 281 -4.27 2.73 -9.74
C LEU A 281 -4.21 1.38 -8.99
N GLU A 282 -5.32 0.66 -8.88
CA GLU A 282 -5.38 -0.68 -8.29
C GLU A 282 -4.59 -1.70 -9.14
N GLU A 283 -4.78 -1.70 -10.46
CA GLU A 283 -4.05 -2.57 -11.39
C GLU A 283 -2.54 -2.29 -11.39
N GLU A 284 -2.12 -1.02 -11.40
CA GLU A 284 -0.70 -0.65 -11.33
C GLU A 284 -0.04 -1.08 -9.99
N SER A 285 -0.81 -1.03 -8.90
CA SER A 285 -0.38 -1.48 -7.56
C SER A 285 -0.27 -3.01 -7.48
N GLU A 286 -1.20 -3.76 -8.08
CA GLU A 286 -1.13 -5.23 -8.16
C GLU A 286 0.03 -5.72 -9.04
N VAL A 287 0.31 -5.02 -10.13
CA VAL A 287 1.43 -5.34 -11.03
C VAL A 287 2.77 -5.10 -10.32
N GLN A 288 2.90 -4.00 -9.54
CA GLN A 288 4.06 -3.80 -8.68
C GLN A 288 4.12 -4.80 -7.52
N GLY A 289 2.99 -5.31 -7.02
CA GLY A 289 2.94 -6.45 -6.10
C GLY A 289 3.46 -7.73 -6.73
N ALA A 290 3.14 -8.01 -7.99
CA ALA A 290 3.57 -9.20 -8.72
C ALA A 290 5.05 -9.17 -9.14
N TYR A 291 5.60 -7.99 -9.47
CA TYR A 291 7.04 -7.80 -9.73
C TYR A 291 7.85 -7.49 -8.46
N GLY A 292 7.18 -7.06 -7.39
CA GLY A 292 7.70 -6.83 -6.03
C GLY A 292 7.69 -8.08 -5.16
N LEU A 293 7.10 -9.19 -5.64
CA LEU A 293 7.52 -10.53 -5.28
C LEU A 293 8.95 -10.78 -5.83
N SER A 294 9.93 -10.00 -5.36
CA SER A 294 11.12 -10.69 -4.89
C SER A 294 10.58 -11.77 -3.95
N PRO A 295 10.92 -13.06 -4.14
CA PRO A 295 10.62 -14.02 -3.09
C PRO A 295 11.19 -13.36 -1.84
N VAL A 296 10.35 -12.97 -0.86
CA VAL A 296 10.83 -12.71 0.49
C VAL A 296 11.66 -13.94 0.73
N SER A 297 12.99 -13.76 0.70
CA SER A 297 13.92 -14.84 0.48
C SER A 297 13.50 -15.93 1.42
N SER A 298 12.79 -16.94 0.91
CA SER A 298 12.31 -18.02 1.74
C SER A 298 13.55 -18.64 2.37
N SER A 299 14.69 -18.59 1.67
CA SER A 299 16.03 -18.88 2.16
C SER A 299 16.52 -18.08 3.39
N SER A 300 16.11 -16.84 3.66
CA SER A 300 16.52 -16.10 4.86
C SER A 300 15.70 -16.52 6.08
N LEU A 301 14.38 -16.60 5.97
CA LEU A 301 13.51 -17.04 7.06
C LEU A 301 13.58 -18.55 7.27
N GLN A 302 13.65 -19.34 6.20
CA GLN A 302 13.93 -20.78 6.23
C GLN A 302 15.35 -21.04 6.69
N GLY A 303 16.32 -20.18 6.36
CA GLY A 303 17.69 -20.25 6.86
C GLY A 303 17.72 -20.08 8.37
N ASP A 304 17.15 -18.98 8.88
CA ASP A 304 17.12 -18.70 10.31
C ASP A 304 16.28 -19.72 11.09
N PHE A 305 15.14 -20.16 10.54
CA PHE A 305 14.32 -21.21 11.14
C PHE A 305 15.02 -22.57 11.11
N THR A 306 15.62 -22.97 9.99
CA THR A 306 16.32 -24.26 9.87
C THR A 306 17.57 -24.28 10.73
N VAL A 307 18.32 -23.18 10.83
CA VAL A 307 19.48 -23.05 11.70
C VAL A 307 19.06 -23.08 13.17
N LYS A 308 18.03 -22.33 13.57
CA LYS A 308 17.49 -22.37 14.94
C LYS A 308 16.91 -23.74 15.29
N LEU A 309 16.20 -24.39 14.38
CA LEU A 309 15.64 -25.72 14.58
C LEU A 309 16.74 -26.78 14.66
N SER A 310 17.77 -26.69 13.82
CA SER A 310 18.90 -27.63 13.84
C SER A 310 19.74 -27.47 15.10
N ALA A 311 20.01 -26.22 15.53
CA ALA A 311 20.68 -25.92 16.79
C ALA A 311 19.87 -26.44 18.00
N LEU A 312 18.53 -26.31 17.94
CA LEU A 312 17.65 -26.82 18.97
C LEU A 312 17.65 -28.36 19.04
N ILE A 313 17.63 -29.05 17.90
CA ILE A 313 17.71 -30.51 17.84
C ILE A 313 19.06 -31.00 18.40
N GLN A 314 20.16 -30.31 18.09
CA GLN A 314 21.48 -30.63 18.64
C GLN A 314 21.57 -30.41 20.15
N ASP A 315 21.00 -29.31 20.67
CA ASP A 315 20.96 -29.03 22.11
C ASP A 315 20.18 -30.12 22.88
N ILE A 316 19.07 -30.59 22.30
CA ILE A 316 18.26 -31.69 22.86
C ILE A 316 19.04 -33.02 22.82
N MET A 317 19.73 -33.31 21.71
CA MET A 317 20.57 -34.51 21.62
C MET A 317 21.66 -34.53 22.70
N HIS A 318 22.22 -33.36 23.04
CA HIS A 318 23.21 -33.23 24.10
C HIS A 318 22.61 -33.28 25.52
N SER A 319 21.34 -32.89 25.71
CA SER A 319 20.69 -32.93 27.03
C SER A 319 20.13 -34.29 27.44
N VAL A 320 20.05 -35.24 26.49
CA VAL A 320 19.48 -36.59 26.69
C VAL A 320 20.57 -37.67 26.89
N GLN A 321 21.85 -37.33 26.71
CA GLN A 321 23.01 -38.14 27.15
C GLN A 321 23.27 -37.98 28.65
#